data_AF-A0A944S0L8-F1
#
_entry.id   AF-A0A944S0L8-F1
#
_cell.length_a   1.000
_cell.length_b   1.000
_cell.length_c   1.000
_cell.angle_alpha   90.00
_cell.angle_beta   90.00
_cell.angle_gamma   90.00
#
_symmetry.space_group_name_H-M   'P 1'
#
loop_
_entity.id
_entity.type
_entity.pdbx_description
1 polymer ?
#
loop_
_entity_poly.entity_id
_entity_poly.type
_entity_poly.pdbx_seq_one_letter_code
_entity_poly.pdbx_strand_id
1 'polypeptide(L)'
;MVTVEMDRPMGSRHPKAGFIYPVNYGFVPGVPAPDGDELDAYVLGVFEPLASFTGRCIAVIQRADDDDDKLVIVPDGVDYSDEQIMALTEFQERFFRPSVTRTSMEARS
;
A
#
# COMPACT_ATOMS: atom_id res chain seq x y z
N MET A 1 -4.60 -8.82 10.87
CA MET A 1 -5.07 -8.73 9.47
C MET A 1 -5.74 -7.39 9.27
N VAL A 2 -5.60 -6.80 8.09
CA VAL A 2 -6.17 -5.51 7.68
C VAL A 2 -7.00 -5.76 6.42
N THR A 3 -8.19 -5.17 6.35
CA THR A 3 -9.05 -5.22 5.16
C THR A 3 -8.91 -3.92 4.38
N VAL A 4 -8.71 -4.05 3.07
CA VAL A 4 -8.58 -2.95 2.12
C VAL A 4 -9.71 -3.05 1.10
N GLU A 5 -10.34 -1.93 0.76
CA GLU A 5 -11.27 -1.80 -0.36
C GLU A 5 -10.59 -1.10 -1.53
N MET A 6 -10.70 -1.65 -2.74
CA MET A 6 -9.93 -1.16 -3.89
C MET A 6 -10.56 0.08 -4.51
N ASP A 7 -9.85 1.20 -4.48
CA ASP A 7 -10.16 2.39 -5.30
C ASP A 7 -9.54 2.26 -6.70
N ARG A 8 -8.38 1.60 -6.80
CA ARG A 8 -7.63 1.39 -8.04
C ARG A 8 -7.22 -0.08 -8.14
N PRO A 9 -8.12 -0.96 -8.62
CA PRO A 9 -7.77 -2.35 -8.89
C PRO A 9 -6.59 -2.46 -9.87
N MET A 10 -5.83 -3.54 -9.78
CA MET A 10 -4.71 -3.81 -10.69
C MET A 10 -5.15 -3.68 -12.16
N GLY A 11 -4.34 -2.99 -12.97
CA GLY A 11 -4.64 -2.71 -14.38
C GLY A 11 -5.52 -1.47 -14.62
N SER A 12 -6.04 -0.84 -13.56
CA SER A 12 -6.77 0.43 -13.69
C SER A 12 -5.84 1.59 -14.06
N ARG A 13 -6.39 2.60 -14.74
CA ARG A 13 -5.67 3.81 -15.12
C ARG A 13 -5.87 4.90 -14.08
N HIS A 14 -4.80 5.59 -13.71
CA HIS A 14 -4.86 6.73 -12.82
C HIS A 14 -5.71 7.85 -13.45
N PRO A 15 -6.71 8.42 -12.73
CA PRO A 15 -7.69 9.36 -13.30
C PRO A 15 -7.06 10.64 -13.87
N LYS A 16 -5.98 11.15 -13.24
CA LYS A 16 -5.29 12.38 -13.65
C LYS A 16 -3.91 12.17 -14.28
N ALA A 17 -3.04 11.35 -13.66
CA ALA A 17 -1.64 11.17 -14.06
C ALA A 17 -1.41 10.20 -15.22
N GLY A 18 -2.44 9.44 -15.64
CA GLY A 18 -2.42 8.67 -16.88
C GLY A 18 -1.60 7.37 -16.88
N PHE A 19 -0.87 7.05 -15.81
CA PHE A 19 -0.20 5.75 -15.62
C PHE A 19 -1.20 4.64 -15.24
N ILE A 20 -0.76 3.38 -15.33
CA ILE A 20 -1.52 2.20 -14.93
C ILE A 20 -1.04 1.74 -13.56
N TYR A 21 -1.96 1.28 -12.71
CA TYR A 21 -1.64 0.62 -11.44
C TYR A 21 -1.22 -0.83 -11.70
N PRO A 22 0.07 -1.20 -11.55
CA PRO A 22 0.53 -2.58 -11.74
C PRO A 22 0.21 -3.48 -10.54
N VAL A 23 -0.28 -2.90 -9.44
CA VAL A 23 -0.68 -3.58 -8.21
C VAL A 23 -2.09 -3.12 -7.82
N ASN A 24 -2.73 -3.83 -6.90
CA ASN A 24 -3.99 -3.38 -6.33
C ASN A 24 -3.73 -2.25 -5.32
N TYR A 25 -4.54 -1.20 -5.38
CA TYR A 25 -4.45 -0.03 -4.51
C TYR A 25 -5.83 0.37 -4.01
N GLY A 26 -5.91 0.75 -2.74
CA GLY A 26 -7.15 1.08 -2.09
C GLY A 26 -6.92 1.72 -0.73
N PHE A 27 -7.95 1.68 0.11
CA PHE A 27 -7.95 2.31 1.43
C PHE A 27 -8.48 1.35 2.49
N VAL A 28 -8.21 1.65 3.76
CA VAL A 28 -8.74 0.92 4.91
C VAL A 28 -10.01 1.60 5.41
N PRO A 29 -11.21 0.97 5.28
CA PRO A 29 -12.47 1.62 5.63
C PRO A 29 -12.54 2.06 7.09
N GLY A 30 -12.92 3.31 7.31
CA GLY A 30 -13.12 3.89 8.64
C GLY A 30 -11.84 4.19 9.44
N VAL A 31 -10.67 4.12 8.80
CA VAL A 31 -9.39 4.51 9.42
C VAL A 31 -8.92 5.82 8.78
N PRO A 32 -8.95 6.95 9.51
CA PRO A 32 -8.49 8.23 8.97
C PRO A 32 -6.96 8.27 8.84
N ALA A 33 -6.49 8.83 7.75
CA ALA A 33 -5.11 9.22 7.50
C ALA A 33 -4.82 10.64 8.06
N PRO A 34 -3.54 11.04 8.17
CA PRO A 34 -3.15 12.36 8.67
C PRO A 34 -3.69 13.53 7.85
N ASP A 35 -3.90 13.33 6.54
CA ASP A 35 -4.45 14.33 5.61
C ASP A 35 -5.98 14.53 5.71
N GLY A 36 -6.67 13.65 6.44
CA GLY A 36 -8.12 13.67 6.66
C GLY A 36 -8.92 12.72 5.78
N ASP A 37 -8.30 12.05 4.81
CA ASP A 37 -8.90 10.99 4.00
C ASP A 37 -8.76 9.61 4.71
N GLU A 38 -9.15 8.51 4.05
CA GLU A 38 -8.95 7.16 4.59
C GLU A 38 -7.51 6.67 4.34
N LEU A 39 -6.99 5.83 5.24
CA LEU A 39 -5.62 5.34 5.16
C LEU A 39 -5.39 4.44 3.94
N ASP A 40 -4.55 4.89 3.04
CA ASP A 40 -4.24 4.21 1.78
C ASP A 40 -3.39 2.94 1.97
N ALA A 41 -3.49 2.03 1.01
CA ALA A 41 -2.81 0.75 1.04
C ALA A 41 -2.49 0.20 -0.35
N TYR A 42 -1.27 -0.32 -0.50
CA TYR A 42 -0.87 -1.21 -1.59
C TYR A 42 -1.13 -2.67 -1.19
N VAL A 43 -1.74 -3.45 -2.09
CA VAL A 43 -1.83 -4.91 -1.95
C VAL A 43 -0.83 -5.57 -2.91
N LEU A 44 0.19 -6.21 -2.35
CA LEU A 44 1.26 -6.89 -3.09
C LEU A 44 1.11 -8.41 -3.01
N GLY A 45 1.63 -9.12 -4.02
CA GLY A 45 1.60 -10.59 -4.08
C GLY A 45 0.27 -11.19 -4.53
N VAL A 46 -0.66 -10.38 -5.06
CA VAL A 46 -1.89 -10.83 -5.72
C VAL A 46 -1.92 -10.23 -7.13
N PHE A 47 -2.03 -11.09 -8.15
CA PHE A 47 -1.83 -10.73 -9.55
C PHE A 47 -3.14 -10.75 -10.38
N GLU A 48 -4.25 -10.38 -9.73
CA GLU A 48 -5.55 -10.22 -10.35
C GLU A 48 -6.25 -8.97 -9.76
N PRO A 49 -7.14 -8.29 -10.51
CA PRO A 49 -7.89 -7.15 -9.99
C PRO A 49 -8.83 -7.60 -8.86
N LEU A 50 -8.85 -6.85 -7.75
CA LEU A 50 -9.69 -7.14 -6.59
C LEU A 50 -10.75 -6.06 -6.38
N ALA A 51 -11.83 -6.42 -5.69
CA ALA A 51 -12.77 -5.45 -5.10
C ALA A 51 -12.41 -5.15 -3.63
N SER A 52 -12.01 -6.19 -2.88
CA SER A 52 -11.57 -6.10 -1.49
C SER A 52 -10.52 -7.18 -1.21
N PHE A 53 -9.65 -6.92 -0.24
CA PHE A 53 -8.62 -7.87 0.20
C PHE A 53 -8.38 -7.78 1.71
N THR A 54 -8.29 -8.92 2.39
CA THR A 54 -7.86 -8.99 3.78
C THR A 54 -6.50 -9.69 3.86
N GLY A 55 -5.50 -8.98 4.37
CA GLY A 55 -4.13 -9.48 4.42
C GLY A 55 -3.36 -9.03 5.65
N ARG A 56 -2.07 -9.35 5.67
CA ARG A 56 -1.13 -8.93 6.70
C ARG A 56 -0.46 -7.63 6.29
N CYS A 57 -0.44 -6.64 7.18
CA CYS A 57 0.39 -5.46 7.00
C CYS A 57 1.84 -5.81 7.35
N ILE A 58 2.77 -5.55 6.44
CA ILE A 58 4.21 -5.86 6.63
C ILE A 58 5.09 -4.62 6.71
N ALA A 59 4.60 -3.48 6.21
CA ALA A 59 5.34 -2.23 6.20
C ALA A 59 4.39 -1.04 6.02
N VAL A 60 4.92 0.15 6.29
CA VAL A 60 4.34 1.44 5.95
C VAL A 60 5.31 2.17 5.04
N ILE A 61 4.82 2.73 3.94
CA ILE A 61 5.55 3.68 3.10
C ILE A 61 5.14 5.08 3.57
N GLN A 62 6.14 5.86 3.98
CA GLN A 62 5.95 7.23 4.44
C GLN A 62 6.65 8.17 3.46
N ARG A 63 6.05 9.32 3.16
CA ARG A 63 6.65 10.34 2.29
C ARG A 63 7.17 11.47 3.15
N ALA A 64 8.43 11.88 2.94
CA ALA A 64 9.03 12.97 3.70
C ALA A 64 8.54 14.37 3.24
N ASP A 65 7.89 14.43 2.09
CA ASP A 65 7.41 15.64 1.41
C ASP A 65 5.88 15.67 1.23
N ASP A 66 5.15 14.75 1.85
CA ASP A 66 3.69 14.59 1.73
C ASP A 66 3.16 13.80 2.94
N ASP A 67 2.07 14.24 3.57
CA ASP A 67 1.52 13.64 4.81
C ASP A 67 0.53 12.49 4.49
N ASP A 68 0.92 11.60 3.58
CA ASP A 68 0.08 10.54 3.00
C ASP A 68 0.78 9.17 3.11
N ASP A 69 0.63 8.56 4.30
CA ASP A 69 1.16 7.25 4.66
C ASP A 69 0.40 6.11 3.96
N LYS A 70 1.13 5.07 3.53
CA LYS A 70 0.54 3.90 2.83
C LYS A 70 0.92 2.60 3.47
N LEU A 71 -0.08 1.76 3.76
CA LEU A 71 0.17 0.41 4.22
C LEU A 71 0.60 -0.51 3.08
N VAL A 72 1.44 -1.49 3.39
CA VAL A 72 1.79 -2.59 2.48
C VAL A 72 1.15 -3.86 2.99
N ILE A 73 0.12 -4.33 2.29
CA ILE A 73 -0.69 -5.48 2.65
C ILE A 73 -0.38 -6.66 1.73
N VAL A 74 -0.18 -7.85 2.29
CA VAL A 74 0.17 -9.07 1.56
C VAL A 74 -0.63 -10.28 2.01
N PRO A 75 -0.72 -11.36 1.20
CA PRO A 75 -1.22 -12.65 1.65
C PRO A 75 -0.44 -13.20 2.85
N ASP A 76 -1.07 -14.10 3.60
CA ASP A 76 -0.38 -14.79 4.69
C ASP A 76 0.80 -15.62 4.17
N GLY A 77 1.91 -15.65 4.92
CA GLY A 77 3.15 -16.31 4.51
C GLY A 77 3.93 -15.65 3.37
N VAL A 78 3.44 -14.55 2.77
CA VAL A 78 4.16 -13.76 1.76
C VAL A 78 4.91 -12.61 2.44
N ASP A 79 6.15 -12.36 2.04
CA ASP A 79 6.96 -11.23 2.51
C ASP A 79 7.77 -10.65 1.36
N TYR A 80 8.21 -9.40 1.51
CA TYR A 80 9.03 -8.67 0.54
C TYR A 80 10.11 -7.89 1.29
N SER A 81 11.29 -7.72 0.68
CA SER A 81 12.32 -6.79 1.18
C SER A 81 11.89 -5.33 0.96
N ASP A 82 12.56 -4.38 1.61
CA ASP A 82 12.25 -2.95 1.44
C ASP A 82 12.51 -2.52 0.00
N GLU A 83 13.57 -3.02 -0.63
CA GLU A 83 13.88 -2.77 -2.04
C GLU A 83 12.82 -3.35 -2.97
N GLN A 84 12.25 -4.52 -2.65
CA GLN A 84 11.16 -5.12 -3.43
C GLN A 84 9.87 -4.32 -3.30
N ILE A 85 9.53 -3.86 -2.10
CA ILE A 85 8.38 -2.96 -1.87
C ILE A 85 8.55 -1.68 -2.68
N MET A 86 9.71 -1.05 -2.61
CA MET A 86 10.01 0.17 -3.37
C MET A 86 9.96 -0.06 -4.88
N ALA A 87 10.48 -1.19 -5.38
CA ALA A 87 10.43 -1.50 -6.81
C ALA A 87 9.00 -1.75 -7.31
N LEU A 88 8.16 -2.44 -6.51
CA LEU A 88 6.76 -2.72 -6.88
C LEU A 88 5.86 -1.48 -6.83
N THR A 89 6.25 -0.47 -6.04
CA THR A 89 5.50 0.78 -5.85
C THR A 89 6.11 1.97 -6.59
N GLU A 90 7.25 1.79 -7.27
CA GLU A 90 8.01 2.84 -8.00
C GLU A 90 7.16 3.64 -8.97
N PHE A 91 6.17 3.00 -9.61
CA PHE A 91 5.31 3.63 -10.61
C PHE A 91 4.63 4.92 -10.11
N GLN A 92 4.33 4.96 -8.81
CA GLN A 92 3.72 6.10 -8.11
C GLN A 92 4.73 6.76 -7.16
N GLU A 93 5.50 5.99 -6.38
CA GLU A 93 6.36 6.54 -5.34
C GLU A 93 7.60 7.28 -5.87
N ARG A 94 7.98 7.11 -7.15
CA ARG A 94 9.06 7.89 -7.79
C ARG A 94 8.82 9.40 -7.85
N PHE A 95 7.58 9.84 -7.64
CA PHE A 95 7.22 11.26 -7.64
C PHE A 95 7.37 11.94 -6.27
N PHE A 96 7.76 11.18 -5.24
CA PHE A 96 7.85 11.62 -3.85
C PHE A 96 9.21 11.27 -3.24
N ARG A 97 9.38 11.52 -1.93
CA ARG A 97 10.52 11.05 -1.13
C ARG A 97 10.09 9.94 -0.17
N PRO A 98 9.89 8.71 -0.68
CA PRO A 98 9.39 7.59 0.10
C PRO A 98 10.47 6.96 0.99
N SER A 99 10.06 6.42 2.13
CA SER A 99 10.83 5.52 2.98
C SER A 99 9.95 4.39 3.48
N VAL A 100 10.51 3.18 3.57
CA VAL A 100 9.82 2.01 4.12
C VAL A 100 10.13 1.90 5.61
N THR A 101 9.09 1.89 6.44
CA THR A 101 9.18 1.62 7.87
C THR A 101 8.48 0.29 8.16
N ARG A 102 9.20 -0.66 8.75
CA ARG A 102 8.60 -1.92 9.22
C ARG A 102 8.13 -1.76 10.65
N THR A 103 6.91 -2.18 10.93
CA THR A 103 6.49 -2.36 12.31
C THR A 103 7.18 -3.60 12.87
N SER A 104 8.17 -3.43 13.74
CA SER A 104 8.53 -4.49 14.67
C SER A 104 7.30 -4.76 15.52
N MET A 105 6.58 -5.86 15.25
CA MET A 105 5.87 -6.52 16.33
C MET A 105 6.96 -7.02 17.28
N GLU A 106 7.39 -6.18 18.22
CA GLU A 106 7.99 -6.70 19.43
C GLU A 106 6.99 -7.71 19.97
N ALA A 107 7.40 -8.98 19.97
CA ALA A 107 6.71 -10.01 20.72
C ALA A 107 6.55 -9.48 22.14
N ARG A 108 5.33 -9.09 22.51
CA ARG A 108 4.99 -8.89 23.91
C ARG A 108 5.08 -10.27 24.55
N SER A 109 6.27 -10.59 25.04
CA SER A 109 6.55 -11.65 26.01
C SER A 109 5.80 -11.41 27.30
#